data_AF-A0A125RBX6-F1
#
_entry.id   AF-A0A125RBX6-F1
#
_cell.length_a   1.000
_cell.length_b   1.000
_cell.length_c   1.000
_cell.angle_alpha   90.00
_cell.angle_beta   90.00
_cell.angle_gamma   90.00
#
_symmetry.space_group_name_H-M   'P 1'
#
loop_
_entity.id
_entity.type
_entity.pdbx_description
1 polymer ?
#
loop_
_entity_poly.entity_id
_entity_poly.type
_entity_poly.pdbx_seq_one_letter_code
_entity_poly.pdbx_strand_id
1 'polypeptide(L)' 'MIVNVKATNKISGDVTSYKLEGNKDEGFLYEGTHMQEVADNVIREINNNLILLGSPIYTIQPGESAAIEAKTFDIEINAE' A
#
# COMPACT_ATOMS: atom_id res chain seq x y z
N MET A 1 10.48 5.97 6.38
CA MET A 1 10.53 5.90 4.91
C MET A 1 9.14 6.22 4.40
N ILE A 2 9.04 7.07 3.38
CA ILE A 2 7.75 7.37 2.74
C ILE A 2 7.62 6.46 1.52
N VAL A 3 6.51 5.75 1.43
CA VAL A 3 6.18 4.88 0.29
C VAL A 3 4.94 5.44 -0.39
N ASN A 4 5.08 5.83 -1.64
CA ASN A 4 3.95 6.17 -2.51
C ASN A 4 3.30 4.87 -2.98
N VAL A 5 2.01 4.69 -2.69
CA VAL A 5 1.22 3.51 -3.09
C VAL A 5 0.23 3.93 -4.16
N LYS A 6 0.17 3.15 -5.25
CA LYS A 6 -0.86 3.26 -6.28
C LYS A 6 -1.41 1.87 -6.56
N ALA A 7 -2.70 1.68 -6.31
CA ALA A 7 -3.38 0.42 -6.53
C ALA A 7 -4.49 0.59 -7.57
N THR A 8 -4.55 -0.32 -8.53
CA THR A 8 -5.61 -0.38 -9.56
C THR A 8 -6.47 -1.60 -9.31
N ASN A 9 -7.77 -1.42 -9.13
CA ASN A 9 -8.72 -2.52 -8.96
C ASN A 9 -8.88 -3.26 -10.31
N LYS A 10 -8.61 -4.56 -10.32
CA LYS A 10 -8.66 -5.40 -11.54
C LYS A 10 -10.08 -5.58 -12.10
N ILE A 11 -11.10 -5.39 -11.27
CA ILE A 11 -12.51 -5.63 -11.63
C ILE A 11 -13.16 -4.33 -12.12
N SER A 12 -13.02 -3.24 -11.36
CA SER A 12 -13.66 -1.96 -11.70
C SER A 12 -12.77 -1.02 -12.52
N GLY A 13 -11.45 -1.19 -12.47
CA GLY A 13 -10.48 -0.26 -13.04
C GLY A 13 -10.21 0.98 -12.18
N ASP A 14 -10.85 1.09 -11.00
CA ASP A 14 -10.67 2.24 -10.11
C ASP A 14 -9.24 2.32 -9.58
N VAL A 15 -8.69 3.54 -9.55
CA VAL A 15 -7.34 3.81 -9.04
C VAL A 15 -7.41 4.47 -7.68
N THR A 16 -6.73 3.86 -6.72
CA THR A 16 -6.52 4.41 -5.37
C THR A 16 -5.05 4.75 -5.20
N SER A 17 -4.74 5.95 -4.69
CA SER A 17 -3.35 6.36 -4.46
C SER A 17 -3.20 7.11 -3.14
N TYR A 18 -2.16 6.78 -2.38
CA TYR A 18 -1.89 7.37 -1.07
C TYR A 18 -0.42 7.25 -0.69
N LYS A 19 0.02 8.06 0.27
CA LYS A 19 1.34 7.92 0.88
C LYS A 19 1.23 7.09 2.15
N LEU A 20 2.15 6.17 2.33
CA LEU A 20 2.30 5.35 3.53
C LEU A 20 3.63 5.71 4.19
N GLU A 21 3.56 6.18 5.43
CA GLU A 21 4.75 6.39 6.24
C GLU A 21 4.99 5.15 7.09
N GLY A 22 6.19 4.58 6.97
CA GLY A 22 6.56 3.40 7.73
C GLY A 22 8.00 3.44 8.17
N ASN A 23 8.22 2.94 9.38
CA ASN A 23 9.54 2.57 9.85
C ASN A 23 9.65 1.05 9.71
N LYS A 24 10.68 0.57 9.00
CA LYS A 24 10.92 -0.87 8.77
C LYS A 24 10.95 -1.69 10.07
N ASP A 25 11.28 -1.03 11.19
CA ASP A 25 11.46 -1.64 12.51
C ASP A 25 10.20 -1.52 13.41
N GLU A 26 9.26 -0.62 13.12
CA GLU A 26 8.09 -0.33 13.98
C GLU A 26 6.73 -0.60 13.29
N GLY A 27 6.75 -1.07 12.04
CA GLY A 27 5.56 -1.31 11.25
C GLY A 27 5.07 -0.06 10.51
N PHE A 28 4.06 -0.25 9.67
CA PHE A 28 3.44 0.81 8.89
C PHE A 28 2.18 1.31 9.62
N LEU A 29 2.12 2.60 9.92
CA LEU A 29 0.98 3.25 10.57
C LEU A 29 0.25 4.11 9.54
N TYR A 30 -1.08 4.05 9.52
CA TYR A 30 -1.94 4.90 8.70
C TYR A 30 -2.78 5.79 9.63
N GLU A 31 -2.77 7.11 9.39
CA GLU A 31 -3.63 8.06 10.12
C GLU A 31 -5.01 8.17 9.44
N GLY A 32 -6.07 7.65 10.08
CA GLY A 32 -7.46 7.77 9.60
C GLY A 32 -8.49 7.75 10.75
N THR A 33 -9.63 8.45 10.58
CA THR A 33 -10.71 8.53 11.58
C THR A 33 -11.93 7.69 11.19
N HIS A 34 -12.66 7.18 12.19
CA HIS A 34 -13.72 6.15 12.10
C HIS A 34 -14.93 6.41 11.16
N MET A 35 -15.05 7.57 10.48
CA MET A 35 -16.09 7.81 9.45
C MET A 35 -15.57 7.70 7.99
N GLN A 36 -14.33 7.24 7.79
CA GLN A 36 -13.68 6.96 6.49
C GLN A 36 -13.77 5.47 6.04
N GLU A 37 -14.53 4.64 6.77
CA GLU A 37 -14.47 3.16 6.73
C GLU A 37 -14.71 2.46 5.38
N VAL A 38 -15.39 3.08 4.40
CA VAL A 38 -15.65 2.44 3.08
C VAL A 38 -14.49 2.65 2.10
N ALA A 39 -13.88 3.84 2.09
CA ALA A 39 -12.60 4.06 1.40
C ALA A 39 -11.46 3.32 2.13
N ASP A 40 -11.55 3.26 3.47
CA ASP A 40 -10.61 2.47 4.28
C ASP A 40 -10.73 0.97 4.03
N ASN A 41 -11.85 0.43 3.55
CA ASN A 41 -11.92 -1.00 3.21
C ASN A 41 -11.03 -1.36 2.01
N VAL A 42 -11.04 -0.51 0.98
CA VAL A 42 -10.15 -0.67 -0.19
C VAL A 42 -8.70 -0.46 0.23
N ILE A 43 -8.41 0.61 0.98
CA ILE A 43 -7.06 0.88 1.50
C ILE A 43 -6.58 -0.23 2.45
N ARG A 44 -7.46 -0.79 3.29
CA ARG A 44 -7.16 -1.92 4.18
C ARG A 44 -6.85 -3.18 3.41
N GLU A 45 -7.57 -3.47 2.33
CA GLU A 45 -7.24 -4.61 1.47
C GLU A 45 -5.87 -4.41 0.81
N ILE A 46 -5.58 -3.22 0.29
CA ILE A 46 -4.27 -2.89 -0.29
C ILE A 46 -3.17 -3.02 0.77
N ASN A 47 -3.36 -2.44 1.96
CA ASN A 47 -2.41 -2.52 3.07
C ASN A 47 -2.21 -3.95 3.55
N ASN A 48 -3.25 -4.78 3.59
CA ASN A 48 -3.11 -6.19 3.95
C ASN A 48 -2.17 -6.92 2.99
N ASN A 49 -2.22 -6.61 1.68
CA ASN A 49 -1.27 -7.17 0.71
C ASN A 49 0.14 -6.60 0.90
N LEU A 50 0.26 -5.33 1.24
CA LEU A 50 1.55 -4.68 1.51
C LEU A 50 2.26 -5.27 2.73
N ILE A 51 1.55 -5.65 3.80
CA ILE A 51 2.17 -6.18 5.02
C ILE A 51 2.35 -7.70 5.03
N LEU A 52 2.05 -8.40 3.93
CA LEU A 52 2.31 -9.84 3.85
C LEU A 52 3.80 -10.13 3.90
N LEU A 53 4.15 -11.25 4.54
CA LEU A 53 5.53 -11.72 4.59
C LEU A 53 6.07 -11.93 3.17
N GLY A 54 7.23 -11.34 2.86
CA GLY A 54 7.83 -11.36 1.52
C GLY A 54 7.37 -10.22 0.60
N SER A 55 6.48 -9.34 1.07
CA SER A 55 6.19 -8.10 0.36
C SER A 55 7.45 -7.25 0.21
N PRO A 56 7.67 -6.63 -0.97
CA PRO A 56 8.81 -5.77 -1.21
C PRO A 56 8.84 -4.55 -0.29
N ILE A 57 7.73 -4.19 0.37
CA ILE A 57 7.68 -3.04 1.28
C ILE A 57 8.69 -3.13 2.43
N TYR A 58 9.09 -4.35 2.83
CA TYR A 58 10.06 -4.58 3.90
C TYR A 58 11.52 -4.47 3.44
N THR A 59 11.78 -4.58 2.13
CA THR A 59 13.13 -4.64 1.56
C THR A 59 13.44 -3.50 0.59
N ILE A 60 12.41 -2.76 0.15
CA ILE A 60 12.53 -1.65 -0.80
C ILE A 60 13.45 -0.57 -0.24
N GLN A 61 14.38 -0.10 -1.07
CA GLN A 61 15.30 0.98 -0.72
C GLN A 61 14.82 2.33 -1.25
N PRO A 62 15.27 3.46 -0.67
CA PRO A 62 14.94 4.79 -1.19
C PRO A 62 15.29 4.93 -2.68
N GLY A 63 14.35 5.45 -3.47
CA GLY A 63 14.44 5.59 -4.91
C GLY A 63 14.03 4.34 -5.71
N GLU A 64 13.77 3.21 -5.07
CA GLU A 64 13.30 1.99 -5.74
C GLU A 64 11.78 1.98 -5.92
N SER A 65 11.35 1.22 -6.93
CA SER A 65 9.95 0.90 -7.16
C SER A 65 9.76 -0.60 -7.21
N ALA A 66 8.62 -1.07 -6.70
CA ALA A 66 8.24 -2.47 -6.75
C ALA A 66 6.76 -2.61 -7.10
N ALA A 67 6.41 -3.75 -7.69
CA ALA A 67 5.03 -4.12 -7.96
C ALA A 67 4.63 -5.33 -7.13
N ILE A 68 3.37 -5.35 -6.71
CA ILE A 68 2.74 -6.45 -6.00
C ILE A 68 1.48 -6.82 -6.77
N GLU A 69 1.45 -8.04 -7.30
CA GLU A 69 0.25 -8.61 -7.87
C GLU A 69 -0.59 -9.24 -6.77
N ALA A 70 -1.71 -8.61 -6.44
CA ALA A 70 -2.73 -9.17 -5.58
C ALA A 70 -3.90 -9.71 -6.42
N LYS A 71 -4.77 -10.49 -5.79
CA LYS A 71 -5.95 -11.06 -6.44
C LYS A 71 -6.89 -9.99 -6.99
N THR A 72 -7.11 -8.92 -6.22
CA THR A 72 -8.06 -7.84 -6.53
C THR A 72 -7.37 -6.59 -7.10
N PHE A 73 -6.09 -6.40 -6.79
CA PHE A 73 -5.36 -5.16 -7.11
C PHE A 73 -4.02 -5.44 -7.79
N ASP A 74 -3.67 -4.60 -8.74
CA ASP A 74 -2.26 -4.39 -9.12
C ASP A 74 -1.75 -3.19 -8.34
N ILE A 75 -0.72 -3.40 -7.52
CA ILE A 75 -0.20 -2.39 -6.59
C ILE A 75 1.23 -2.03 -7.01
N GLU A 76 1.45 -0.75 -7.27
CA GLU A 76 2.77 -0.15 -7.51
C GLU A 76 3.17 0.62 -6.26
N ILE A 77 4.39 0.39 -5.78
CA ILE A 77 4.98 1.16 -4.69
C ILE A 77 6.29 1.81 -5.13
N ASN A 78 6.55 3.02 -4.62
CA ASN A 78 7.82 3.73 -4.80
C ASN A 78 8.27 4.31 -3.46
N ALA A 79 9.51 4.04 -3.07
CA ALA A 79 10.09 4.60 -1.84
C ALA A 79 10.80 5.93 -2.16
N GLU A 80 10.45 6.99 -1.43
CA GLU A 80 11.17 8.28 -1.44
C GLU A 80 12.43 8.24 -0.58
#